data_AF-A0A3D1ZGD1-F1
#
_entry.id   AF-A0A3D1ZGD1-F1
#
_cell.length_a   1.000
_cell.length_b   1.000
_cell.length_c   1.000
_cell.angle_alpha   90.00
_cell.angle_beta   90.00
_cell.angle_gamma   90.00
#
_symmetry.space_group_name_H-M   'P 1'
#
loop_
_entity.id
_entity.type
_entity.pdbx_description
1 polymer ?
#
loop_
_entity_poly.entity_id
_entity_poly.type
_entity_poly.pdbx_seq_one_letter_code
_entity_poly.pdbx_strand_id
1 'polypeptide(L)'
;YSRNTTVRDNRVISNRTDGVAIEHGCNNTIEANEIRGNLCGVRLWWSPSPIGDDPSENYAVRENTFSKSRQYGVHCLDTRNVEMSSNRFNNNSQDFRQVWEYLKG
;
A
#
# COMPACT_ATOMS: atom_id res chain seq x y z
N TYR A 1 -6.50 5.30 11.82
CA TYR A 1 -7.17 4.55 10.74
C TYR A 1 -7.72 5.52 9.72
N SER A 2 -7.37 5.37 8.44
CA SER A 2 -7.97 6.15 7.36
C SER A 2 -9.14 5.38 6.74
N ARG A 3 -10.21 6.10 6.38
CA ARG A 3 -11.38 5.51 5.74
C ARG A 3 -11.91 6.41 4.64
N ASN A 4 -12.41 5.82 3.55
CA ASN A 4 -13.04 6.55 2.44
C ASN A 4 -12.18 7.72 1.95
N THR A 5 -10.86 7.54 1.92
CA THR A 5 -9.90 8.59 1.58
C THR A 5 -9.26 8.31 0.22
N THR A 6 -8.95 9.38 -0.51
CA THR A 6 -8.25 9.32 -1.80
C THR A 6 -6.90 10.03 -1.71
N VAL A 7 -5.83 9.32 -2.10
CA VAL A 7 -4.49 9.88 -2.32
C VAL A 7 -4.23 9.89 -3.83
N ARG A 8 -4.18 11.09 -4.44
CA ARG A 8 -4.07 11.23 -5.89
C ARG A 8 -3.18 12.36 -6.37
N ASP A 9 -2.59 12.17 -7.55
CA ASP A 9 -1.79 13.16 -8.27
C ASP A 9 -0.55 13.66 -7.51
N ASN A 10 0.04 12.83 -6.66
CA ASN A 10 1.21 13.19 -5.85
C ASN A 10 2.52 12.64 -6.44
N ARG A 11 3.62 13.31 -6.09
CA ARG A 11 4.99 12.82 -6.29
C ARG A 11 5.61 12.47 -4.95
N VAL A 12 5.77 11.19 -4.65
CA VAL A 12 6.25 10.68 -3.35
C VAL A 12 7.61 10.01 -3.55
N ILE A 13 8.68 10.73 -3.23
CA ILE A 13 10.03 10.41 -3.70
C ILE A 13 11.03 10.28 -2.55
N SER A 14 11.83 9.21 -2.59
CA SER A 14 13.06 9.03 -1.79
C SER A 14 12.88 9.09 -0.27
N ASN A 15 11.74 8.62 0.24
CA ASN A 15 11.55 8.49 1.68
C ASN A 15 12.43 7.36 2.25
N ARG A 16 12.94 7.58 3.47
CA ARG A 16 13.71 6.59 4.21
C ARG A 16 12.88 5.35 4.55
N THR A 17 11.57 5.52 4.73
CA THR A 17 10.58 4.46 4.97
C THR A 17 9.65 4.34 3.76
N ASP A 18 8.39 4.00 3.96
CA ASP A 18 7.41 3.83 2.89
C ASP A 18 6.93 5.18 2.32
N GLY A 19 6.44 5.16 1.08
CA GLY A 19 5.85 6.35 0.44
C GLY A 19 4.46 6.66 1.00
N VAL A 20 3.54 5.70 0.89
CA VAL A 20 2.21 5.75 1.51
C VAL A 20 2.09 4.56 2.46
N ALA A 21 1.77 4.82 3.72
CA ALA A 21 1.64 3.80 4.75
C ALA A 21 0.26 3.90 5.41
N ILE A 22 -0.55 2.83 5.31
CA ILE A 22 -1.88 2.76 5.92
C ILE A 22 -1.98 1.52 6.80
N GLU A 23 -2.12 1.77 8.08
CA GLU A 23 -2.37 0.77 9.11
C GLU A 23 -3.86 0.76 9.45
N HIS A 24 -4.49 -0.43 9.39
CA HIS A 24 -5.90 -0.67 9.74
C HIS A 24 -6.89 0.30 9.04
N GLY A 25 -6.73 0.48 7.72
CA GLY A 25 -7.61 1.34 6.90
C GLY A 25 -8.67 0.57 6.10
N CYS A 26 -9.72 1.26 5.68
CA CYS A 26 -10.81 0.66 4.90
C CYS A 26 -11.30 1.60 3.78
N ASN A 27 -11.62 1.07 2.60
CA ASN A 27 -12.20 1.83 1.48
C ASN A 27 -11.34 3.02 1.02
N ASN A 28 -10.02 2.84 0.92
CA ASN A 28 -9.13 3.91 0.49
C ASN A 28 -8.66 3.72 -0.96
N THR A 29 -8.52 4.82 -1.68
CA THR A 29 -8.01 4.84 -3.06
C THR A 29 -6.63 5.50 -3.10
N ILE A 30 -5.66 4.84 -3.72
CA ILE A 30 -4.37 5.42 -4.10
C ILE A 30 -4.32 5.42 -5.62
N GLU A 31 -4.40 6.59 -6.25
CA GLU A 31 -4.52 6.71 -7.71
C GLU A 31 -3.59 7.73 -8.35
N ALA A 32 -3.12 7.48 -9.58
CA ALA A 32 -2.39 8.46 -10.40
C ALA A 32 -1.15 9.11 -9.73
N ASN A 33 -0.48 8.42 -8.79
CA ASN A 33 0.71 8.94 -8.13
C ASN A 33 2.01 8.48 -8.80
N GLU A 34 3.05 9.32 -8.77
CA GLU A 34 4.43 8.94 -9.04
C GLU A 34 5.13 8.60 -7.71
N ILE A 35 5.40 7.32 -7.47
CA ILE A 35 5.96 6.83 -6.20
C ILE A 35 7.31 6.19 -6.47
N ARG A 36 8.40 6.83 -6.01
CA ARG A 36 9.76 6.47 -6.44
C ARG A 36 10.80 6.43 -5.32
N GLY A 37 11.58 5.36 -5.25
CA GLY A 37 12.79 5.32 -4.41
C GLY A 37 12.53 5.19 -2.90
N ASN A 38 11.33 4.80 -2.50
CA ASN A 38 10.95 4.59 -1.10
C ASN A 38 11.38 3.19 -0.62
N LEU A 39 11.18 2.86 0.67
CA LEU A 39 11.35 1.47 1.15
C LEU A 39 10.31 0.56 0.50
N CYS A 40 9.04 0.71 0.88
CA CYS A 40 7.91 0.32 0.04
C CYS A 40 7.32 1.55 -0.67
N GLY A 41 6.76 1.38 -1.86
CA GLY A 41 5.99 2.46 -2.49
C GLY A 41 4.71 2.73 -1.71
N VAL A 42 3.89 1.70 -1.57
CA VAL A 42 2.70 1.65 -0.69
C VAL A 42 2.84 0.46 0.27
N ARG A 43 2.55 0.67 1.56
CA ARG A 43 2.42 -0.38 2.56
C ARG A 43 1.02 -0.32 3.19
N LEU A 44 0.28 -1.40 3.10
CA LEU A 44 -1.06 -1.58 3.67
C LEU A 44 -0.99 -2.73 4.66
N TRP A 45 -1.40 -2.51 5.91
CA TRP A 45 -1.36 -3.61 6.87
C TRP A 45 -2.42 -3.56 7.96
N TRP A 46 -2.77 -4.75 8.43
CA TRP A 46 -3.37 -4.98 9.73
C TRP A 46 -2.32 -5.60 10.66
N SER A 47 -2.40 -5.31 11.94
CA SER A 47 -1.64 -6.01 12.99
C SER A 47 -2.46 -6.07 14.28
N PRO A 48 -2.24 -7.03 15.20
CA PRO A 48 -2.98 -7.04 16.46
C PRO A 48 -2.80 -5.73 17.24
N SER A 49 -3.91 -5.09 17.62
CA SER A 49 -3.90 -3.82 18.36
C SER A 49 -4.85 -3.90 19.57
N PRO A 50 -4.45 -3.38 20.74
CA PRO A 50 -5.31 -3.39 21.93
C PRO A 50 -6.49 -2.42 21.83
N ILE A 51 -6.51 -1.54 20.82
CA ILE A 51 -7.45 -0.43 20.70
C ILE A 51 -8.54 -0.68 19.63
N GLY A 52 -8.46 -1.79 18.90
CA GLY A 52 -9.51 -2.16 17.95
C GLY A 52 -9.07 -3.17 16.90
N ASP A 53 -10.06 -3.86 16.35
CA ASP A 53 -9.93 -4.94 15.36
C ASP A 53 -10.26 -4.45 13.93
N ASP A 54 -10.09 -3.15 13.70
CA ASP A 54 -10.45 -2.52 12.44
C ASP A 54 -9.70 -3.19 11.28
N PRO A 55 -10.40 -3.77 10.29
CA PRO A 55 -9.73 -4.56 9.25
C PRO A 55 -8.91 -3.64 8.34
N SER A 56 -7.81 -4.17 7.79
CA SER A 56 -7.18 -3.58 6.61
C SER A 56 -7.85 -4.16 5.38
N GLU A 57 -8.74 -3.42 4.72
CA GLU A 57 -9.51 -3.97 3.61
C GLU A 57 -9.98 -2.93 2.57
N ASN A 58 -10.39 -3.42 1.40
CA ASN A 58 -11.05 -2.64 0.36
C ASN A 58 -10.21 -1.45 -0.11
N TYR A 59 -9.02 -1.74 -0.65
CA TYR A 59 -8.16 -0.71 -1.23
C TYR A 59 -8.23 -0.77 -2.75
N ALA A 60 -8.32 0.38 -3.39
CA ALA A 60 -8.07 0.51 -4.82
C ALA A 60 -6.71 1.19 -5.03
N VAL A 61 -5.74 0.45 -5.54
CA VAL A 61 -4.45 1.00 -5.95
C VAL A 61 -4.43 0.95 -7.47
N ARG A 62 -4.55 2.11 -8.12
CA ARG A 62 -4.71 2.15 -9.58
C ARG A 62 -3.99 3.29 -10.27
N GLU A 63 -3.57 3.07 -11.51
CA GLU A 63 -2.96 4.12 -12.35
C GLU A 63 -1.70 4.79 -11.77
N ASN A 64 -1.06 4.18 -10.77
CA ASN A 64 0.15 4.71 -10.18
C ASN A 64 1.38 4.22 -10.95
N THR A 65 2.46 5.02 -10.91
CA THR A 65 3.79 4.58 -11.33
C THR A 65 4.66 4.35 -10.10
N PHE A 66 4.99 3.08 -9.84
CA PHE A 66 5.91 2.67 -8.79
C PHE A 66 7.29 2.40 -9.38
N SER A 67 8.35 3.01 -8.84
CA SER A 67 9.70 2.70 -9.32
C SER A 67 10.78 2.75 -8.25
N LYS A 68 11.80 1.90 -8.39
CA LYS A 68 12.99 1.92 -7.54
C LYS A 68 12.70 1.75 -6.05
N SER A 69 11.57 1.17 -5.66
CA SER A 69 11.32 0.81 -4.27
C SER A 69 12.36 -0.21 -3.80
N ARG A 70 12.93 0.01 -2.61
CA ARG A 70 14.04 -0.80 -2.08
C ARG A 70 13.59 -2.17 -1.57
N GLN A 71 12.29 -2.34 -1.28
CA GLN A 71 11.68 -3.62 -0.94
C GLN A 71 10.53 -3.95 -1.89
N TYR A 72 9.43 -3.19 -1.79
CA TYR A 72 8.20 -3.51 -2.52
C TYR A 72 7.63 -2.28 -3.24
N GLY A 73 7.11 -2.43 -4.46
CA GLY A 73 6.25 -1.41 -5.07
C GLY A 73 5.00 -1.23 -4.20
N VAL A 74 4.27 -2.31 -3.96
CA VAL A 74 3.15 -2.38 -3.03
C VAL A 74 3.30 -3.60 -2.12
N HIS A 75 3.16 -3.40 -0.80
CA HIS A 75 3.21 -4.45 0.21
C HIS A 75 1.90 -4.47 1.02
N CYS A 76 1.22 -5.61 1.01
CA CYS A 76 -0.01 -5.86 1.75
C CYS A 76 0.24 -6.94 2.80
N LEU A 77 0.05 -6.63 4.07
CA LEU A 77 0.13 -7.59 5.18
C LEU A 77 -1.24 -7.70 5.85
N ASP A 78 -1.79 -8.91 5.91
CA ASP A 78 -3.12 -9.15 6.51
C ASP A 78 -4.20 -8.18 6.01
N THR A 79 -4.17 -7.91 4.69
CA THR A 79 -5.02 -6.91 4.04
C THR A 79 -5.91 -7.58 3.00
N ARG A 80 -7.23 -7.43 3.14
CA ARG A 80 -8.25 -8.06 2.27
C ARG A 80 -8.71 -7.13 1.14
N ASN A 81 -9.23 -7.70 0.06
CA ASN A 81 -9.90 -6.97 -1.03
C ASN A 81 -9.09 -5.78 -1.59
N VAL A 82 -7.86 -6.03 -2.02
CA VAL A 82 -7.04 -5.02 -2.71
C VAL A 82 -7.23 -5.16 -4.22
N GLU A 83 -7.79 -4.14 -4.85
CA GLU A 83 -7.83 -4.02 -6.30
C GLU A 83 -6.55 -3.35 -6.80
N MET A 84 -5.85 -4.01 -7.72
CA MET A 84 -4.65 -3.50 -8.38
C MET A 84 -4.92 -3.38 -9.89
N SER A 85 -5.16 -2.17 -10.39
CA SER A 85 -5.50 -1.95 -11.81
C SER A 85 -4.66 -0.85 -12.47
N SER A 86 -4.20 -1.06 -13.70
CA SER A 86 -3.49 -0.04 -14.50
C SER A 86 -2.23 0.59 -13.87
N ASN A 87 -1.60 -0.06 -12.87
CA ASN A 87 -0.35 0.44 -12.29
C ASN A 87 0.85 0.04 -13.18
N ARG A 88 1.84 0.93 -13.24
CA ARG A 88 3.14 0.64 -13.88
C ARG A 88 4.20 0.45 -12.80
N PHE A 89 4.90 -0.67 -12.87
CA PHE A 89 6.03 -0.96 -11.99
C PHE A 89 7.35 -0.98 -12.76
N ASN A 90 8.38 -0.29 -12.28
CA ASN A 90 9.68 -0.26 -12.93
C ASN A 90 10.83 -0.34 -11.92
N ASN A 91 11.65 -1.38 -12.00
CA ASN A 91 12.88 -1.52 -11.21
C ASN A 91 12.68 -1.43 -9.69
N ASN A 92 11.54 -1.90 -9.16
CA ASN A 92 11.41 -2.14 -7.72
C ASN A 92 12.17 -3.43 -7.38
N SER A 93 12.64 -3.57 -6.13
CA SER A 93 13.25 -4.84 -5.70
C SER A 93 12.25 -6.00 -5.84
N GLN A 94 10.98 -5.74 -5.56
CA GLN A 94 9.84 -6.59 -5.90
C GLN A 94 8.63 -5.68 -6.15
N ASP A 95 7.79 -5.97 -7.15
CA ASP A 95 6.71 -5.06 -7.50
C ASP A 95 5.52 -5.15 -6.54
N PHE A 96 5.09 -6.36 -6.21
CA PHE A 96 3.97 -6.60 -5.32
C PHE A 96 4.25 -7.76 -4.38
N ARG A 97 3.85 -7.61 -3.12
CA ARG A 97 3.88 -8.67 -2.12
C ARG A 97 2.60 -8.62 -1.29
N GLN A 98 1.91 -9.75 -1.16
CA GLN A 98 0.84 -9.95 -0.19
C GLN A 98 1.20 -11.10 0.75
N VAL A 99 1.00 -10.89 2.05
CA VAL A 99 1.32 -11.84 3.11
C VAL A 99 0.15 -11.89 4.10
N TRP A 100 -0.08 -13.07 4.66
CA TRP A 100 -1.01 -13.32 5.76
C TRP A 100 -0.22 -13.88 6.94
N GLU A 101 -0.09 -13.12 8.02
CA GLU A 101 0.64 -13.56 9.21
C GLU A 101 -0.32 -13.89 10.35
N TYR A 102 -1.34 -13.06 10.54
CA TYR A 102 -2.26 -13.14 11.66
C TYR A 102 -3.68 -13.55 11.27
N LEU A 103 -4.14 -13.13 10.08
CA LEU A 103 -5.43 -13.56 9.55
C LEU A 103 -5.27 -14.91 8.84
N LYS A 104 -5.02 -15.96 9.63
CA LYS A 104 -5.13 -17.34 9.15
C LYS A 104 -6.57 -17.80 9.36
N GLY A 105 -7.30 -18.00 8.27
CA GLY A 105 -8.54 -18.79 8.26
C GLY A 105 -8.26 -20.25 8.61
#